data_AF-A0A1M6KGC9-F1
#
_entry.id   AF-A0A1M6KGC9-F1
#
_cell.length_a   1.000
_cell.length_b   1.000
_cell.length_c   1.000
_cell.angle_alpha   90.00
_cell.angle_beta   90.00
_cell.angle_gamma   90.00
#
_symmetry.space_group_name_H-M   'P 1'
#
loop_
_entity.id
_entity.type
_entity.pdbx_description
1 polymer ?
#
loop_
_entity_poly.entity_id
_entity_poly.type
_entity_poly.pdbx_seq_one_letter_code
_entity_poly.pdbx_strand_id
1 'polypeptide(L)'
;MPLSYRSLFYFESATAILLEIKRLDLPGEQDPNKLYHWLMFDKATGTLHPQDFVSMQAGAEVQEREFRQGRLRFTEQSATYVAHATGQALELAAAQPAQLPAALAQAIEAYLATLQPGSPR
;
A
#
# COMPACT_ATOMS: atom_id res chain seq x y z
N MET A 1 21.96 3.19 -3.16
CA MET A 1 21.32 4.39 -2.57
C MET A 1 19.96 3.99 -2.03
N PRO A 2 19.51 4.55 -0.89
CA PRO A 2 18.19 4.21 -0.36
C PRO A 2 17.10 4.63 -1.36
N LEU A 3 16.15 3.73 -1.60
CA LEU A 3 15.03 3.97 -2.50
C LEU A 3 14.10 4.98 -1.83
N SER A 4 13.91 6.13 -2.47
CA SER A 4 13.13 7.23 -1.89
C SER A 4 11.66 7.09 -2.26
N TYR A 5 10.77 7.17 -1.28
CA TYR A 5 9.32 7.12 -1.46
C TYR A 5 8.59 7.99 -0.44
N ARG A 6 7.32 8.27 -0.69
CA ARG A 6 6.41 8.97 0.23
C ARG A 6 5.10 8.20 0.38
N SER A 7 4.66 7.97 1.61
CA SER A 7 3.32 7.42 1.88
C SER A 7 2.24 8.47 1.57
N LEU A 8 1.22 8.09 0.82
CA LEU A 8 0.08 8.94 0.47
C LEU A 8 -1.13 8.64 1.36
N PHE A 9 -1.39 7.36 1.57
CA PHE A 9 -2.39 6.86 2.50
C PHE A 9 -1.77 5.83 3.41
N TYR A 10 -2.22 5.78 4.65
CA TYR A 10 -1.78 4.81 5.64
C TYR A 10 -2.97 4.44 6.52
N PHE A 11 -3.34 3.16 6.49
CA PHE A 11 -4.43 2.60 7.25
C PHE A 11 -3.90 1.41 8.07
N GLU A 12 -4.31 1.32 9.32
CA GLU A 12 -3.76 0.34 10.26
C GLU A 12 -4.84 -0.28 11.14
N SER A 13 -4.69 -1.57 11.41
CA SER A 13 -5.45 -2.31 12.42
C SER A 13 -4.49 -3.00 13.39
N ALA A 14 -5.01 -3.79 14.32
CA ALA A 14 -4.16 -4.61 15.19
C ALA A 14 -3.31 -5.64 14.41
N THR A 15 -3.78 -6.10 13.25
CA THR A 15 -3.18 -7.24 12.52
C THR A 15 -2.48 -6.84 11.22
N ALA A 16 -2.82 -5.70 10.63
CA ALA A 16 -2.26 -5.32 9.33
C ALA A 16 -2.07 -3.81 9.16
N ILE A 17 -1.31 -3.44 8.14
CA ILE A 17 -1.18 -2.08 7.62
C ILE A 17 -1.44 -2.12 6.12
N LEU A 18 -2.33 -1.26 5.62
CA LEU A 18 -2.54 -1.04 4.20
C LEU A 18 -2.14 0.38 3.86
N LEU A 19 -1.20 0.55 2.92
CA LEU A 19 -0.70 1.86 2.55
C LEU A 19 -0.52 2.01 1.05
N GLU A 20 -0.61 3.24 0.58
CA GLU A 20 -0.17 3.63 -0.76
C GLU A 20 1.13 4.42 -0.63
N ILE A 21 2.14 4.05 -1.41
CA ILE A 21 3.38 4.82 -1.54
C ILE A 21 3.54 5.36 -2.96
N LYS A 22 4.16 6.53 -3.07
CA LYS A 22 4.69 7.08 -4.32
C LYS A 22 6.20 7.03 -4.32
N ARG A 23 6.78 6.40 -5.34
CA ARG A 23 8.22 6.41 -5.61
C ARG A 23 8.71 7.80 -6.03
N LEU A 24 9.85 8.20 -5.48
CA LEU A 24 10.51 9.49 -5.74
C LEU A 24 11.87 9.29 -6.42
N ASP A 25 12.31 8.05 -6.58
CA ASP A 25 13.60 7.65 -7.13
C ASP A 25 13.59 7.46 -8.66
N LEU A 26 12.45 7.71 -9.33
CA LEU A 26 12.26 7.59 -10.77
C LEU A 26 11.96 8.95 -11.42
N PRO A 27 12.97 9.82 -11.61
CA PRO A 27 12.76 11.13 -12.22
C PRO A 27 12.31 11.00 -13.68
N GLY A 28 11.26 11.72 -14.06
CA GLY A 28 10.72 11.73 -15.43
C GLY A 28 9.82 10.54 -15.80
N GLU A 29 9.68 9.55 -14.91
CA GLU A 29 8.68 8.50 -15.09
C GLU A 29 7.26 9.08 -14.90
N GLN A 30 6.34 8.66 -15.76
CA GLN A 30 4.96 9.14 -15.77
C GLN A 30 3.95 8.00 -15.64
N ASP A 31 4.38 6.75 -15.83
CA ASP A 31 3.53 5.57 -15.68
C ASP A 31 3.11 5.39 -14.21
N PRO A 32 1.81 5.54 -13.88
CA PRO A 32 1.33 5.38 -12.52
C PRO A 32 1.61 3.99 -11.94
N ASN A 33 1.63 2.93 -12.76
CA ASN A 33 1.86 1.56 -12.29
C ASN A 33 3.30 1.35 -11.80
N LYS A 34 4.23 2.20 -12.22
CA LYS A 34 5.61 2.19 -11.72
C LYS A 34 5.78 3.09 -10.51
N LEU A 35 5.03 4.18 -10.44
CA LEU A 35 5.17 5.21 -9.42
C LEU A 35 4.40 4.90 -8.14
N TYR A 36 3.18 4.39 -8.24
CA TYR A 36 2.26 4.20 -7.12
C TYR A 36 2.10 2.72 -6.80
N HIS A 37 2.25 2.38 -5.52
CA HIS A 37 2.18 1.00 -5.06
C HIS A 37 1.26 0.92 -3.84
N TRP A 38 0.23 0.10 -3.93
CA TRP A 38 -0.58 -0.30 -2.79
C TRP A 38 0.01 -1.55 -2.16
N LEU A 39 0.20 -1.53 -0.86
CA LEU A 39 0.91 -2.59 -0.12
C LEU A 39 0.11 -2.97 1.13
N MET A 40 -0.10 -4.26 1.35
CA MET A 40 -0.66 -4.82 2.58
C MET A 40 0.46 -5.49 3.37
N PHE A 41 0.71 -5.02 4.58
CA PHE A 41 1.69 -5.60 5.49
C PHE A 41 0.97 -6.39 6.58
N ASP A 42 1.27 -7.69 6.66
CA ASP A 42 0.80 -8.54 7.75
C ASP A 42 1.76 -8.39 8.93
N LYS A 43 1.25 -7.88 10.07
CA LYS A 43 2.07 -7.60 11.26
C LYS A 43 2.48 -8.87 12.01
N ALA A 44 1.73 -9.96 11.88
CA ALA A 44 2.03 -11.21 12.56
C ALA A 44 3.21 -11.92 11.92
N THR A 45 3.29 -11.89 10.58
CA THR A 45 4.35 -12.55 9.80
C THR A 45 5.47 -11.59 9.40
N GLY A 46 5.23 -10.28 9.41
CA GLY A 46 6.16 -9.29 8.89
C GLY A 46 6.25 -9.29 7.35
N THR A 47 5.25 -9.85 6.67
CA THR A 47 5.25 -10.02 5.21
C THR A 47 4.54 -8.86 4.54
N LEU A 48 5.14 -8.35 3.46
CA LEU A 48 4.56 -7.31 2.62
C LEU A 48 4.01 -7.91 1.32
N HIS A 49 2.76 -7.60 1.01
CA HIS A 49 2.04 -8.09 -0.16
C HIS A 49 1.60 -6.92 -1.03
N PRO A 50 2.13 -6.77 -2.26
CA PRO A 50 1.63 -5.79 -3.20
C PRO A 50 0.17 -6.10 -3.57
N GLN A 51 -0.62 -5.06 -3.74
CA GLN A 51 -2.00 -5.14 -4.22
C GLN A 51 -2.05 -4.73 -5.68
N ASP A 52 -2.58 -5.60 -6.53
CA ASP A 52 -2.66 -5.35 -7.98
C ASP A 52 -3.81 -4.40 -8.26
N PHE A 53 -3.49 -3.12 -8.43
CA PHE A 53 -4.46 -2.08 -8.71
C PHE A 53 -5.20 -2.31 -10.04
N VAL A 54 -6.53 -2.25 -9.98
CA VAL A 54 -7.42 -2.43 -11.14
C VAL A 54 -8.10 -1.11 -11.51
N SER A 55 -8.75 -0.46 -10.54
CA SER A 55 -9.47 0.79 -10.78
C SER A 55 -9.69 1.59 -9.50
N MET A 56 -10.07 2.85 -9.64
CA MET A 56 -10.46 3.69 -8.51
C MET A 56 -11.74 4.45 -8.79
N GLN A 57 -12.48 4.75 -7.73
CA GLN A 57 -13.54 5.73 -7.71
C GLN A 57 -13.22 6.74 -6.62
N ALA A 58 -13.15 8.02 -6.98
CA ALA A 58 -12.86 9.10 -6.04
C ALA A 58 -14.10 9.98 -5.87
N GLY A 59 -14.95 9.64 -4.90
CA GLY A 59 -16.02 10.51 -4.45
C GLY A 59 -15.49 11.60 -3.51
N ALA A 60 -16.32 12.61 -3.24
CA ALA A 60 -15.94 13.74 -2.38
C ALA A 60 -15.65 13.31 -0.92
N GLU A 61 -16.41 12.35 -0.40
CA GLU A 61 -16.30 11.90 1.00
C GLU A 61 -15.75 10.47 1.12
N VAL A 62 -15.97 9.65 0.10
CA VAL A 62 -15.62 8.24 0.09
C VAL A 62 -14.82 7.93 -1.17
N GLN A 63 -13.71 7.25 -0.97
CA GLN A 63 -12.86 6.75 -2.03
C GLN A 63 -12.88 5.22 -2.05
N GLU A 64 -12.82 4.65 -3.25
CA GLU A 64 -12.70 3.23 -3.47
C GLU A 64 -11.48 2.90 -4.34
N ARG A 65 -10.82 1.80 -4.01
CA ARG A 65 -9.75 1.18 -4.80
C ARG A 65 -10.11 -0.28 -5.00
N GLU A 66 -10.15 -0.68 -6.26
CA GLU A 66 -10.36 -2.05 -6.67
C GLU A 66 -8.99 -2.68 -6.92
N PHE A 67 -8.73 -3.81 -6.28
CA PHE A 67 -7.54 -4.63 -6.50
C PHE A 67 -7.96 -6.02 -6.96
N ARG A 68 -7.04 -6.75 -7.60
CA ARG A 68 -7.27 -8.17 -7.91
C ARG A 68 -7.56 -8.99 -6.65
N GLN A 69 -6.95 -8.62 -5.52
CA GLN A 69 -7.02 -9.31 -4.23
C GLN A 69 -8.26 -8.95 -3.41
N GLY A 70 -8.85 -7.77 -3.63
CA GLY A 70 -9.93 -7.25 -2.80
C GLY A 70 -10.29 -5.81 -3.14
N ARG A 71 -11.21 -5.24 -2.37
CA ARG A 71 -11.68 -3.86 -2.53
C ARG A 71 -11.47 -3.09 -1.25
N LEU A 72 -10.86 -1.90 -1.37
CA LEU A 72 -10.72 -0.94 -0.29
C LEU A 72 -11.72 0.19 -0.46
N ARG A 73 -12.47 0.50 0.60
CA ARG A 73 -13.34 1.68 0.68
C ARG A 73 -12.91 2.51 1.89
N PHE A 74 -12.64 3.79 1.72
CA PHE A 74 -12.07 4.61 2.79
C PHE A 74 -12.49 6.07 2.75
N THR A 75 -12.35 6.73 3.90
CA THR A 75 -12.47 8.17 4.10
C THR A 75 -11.14 8.71 4.66
N GLU A 76 -11.12 9.98 5.06
CA GLU A 76 -9.97 10.55 5.78
C GLU A 76 -9.76 9.95 7.18
N GLN A 77 -10.76 9.24 7.74
CA GLN A 77 -10.72 8.73 9.12
C GLN A 77 -10.60 7.20 9.22
N SER A 78 -11.18 6.46 8.27
CA SER A 78 -11.24 5.00 8.34
C SER A 78 -11.22 4.35 6.98
N ALA A 79 -10.95 3.06 6.96
CA ALA A 79 -10.98 2.24 5.77
C ALA A 79 -11.48 0.82 6.07
N THR A 80 -12.18 0.24 5.11
CA THR A 80 -12.62 -1.15 5.13
C THR A 80 -12.05 -1.85 3.90
N TYR A 81 -11.26 -2.90 4.11
CA TYR A 81 -10.76 -3.76 3.05
C TYR A 81 -11.54 -5.08 3.02
N VAL A 82 -12.10 -5.46 1.88
CA VAL A 82 -12.82 -6.73 1.70
C VAL A 82 -12.04 -7.61 0.74
N ALA A 83 -11.54 -8.76 1.21
CA ALA A 83 -10.81 -9.71 0.39
C ALA A 83 -11.75 -10.47 -0.57
N HIS A 84 -11.42 -10.54 -1.86
CA HIS A 84 -12.26 -11.27 -2.83
C HIS A 84 -12.29 -12.78 -2.60
N ALA A 85 -11.16 -13.35 -2.18
CA ALA A 85 -11.04 -14.80 -2.02
C ALA A 85 -11.88 -15.36 -0.87
N THR A 86 -12.06 -14.58 0.22
CA THR A 86 -12.73 -15.04 1.44
C THR A 86 -13.99 -14.27 1.79
N GLY A 87 -14.20 -13.09 1.17
CA GLY A 87 -15.26 -12.16 1.56
C GLY A 87 -15.05 -11.51 2.93
N GLN A 88 -13.93 -11.77 3.61
CA GLN A 88 -13.67 -11.21 4.93
C GLN A 88 -13.38 -9.72 4.84
N ALA A 89 -14.01 -8.96 5.73
CA ALA A 89 -13.78 -7.54 5.90
C ALA A 89 -12.72 -7.29 6.99
N LEU A 90 -11.81 -6.36 6.72
CA LEU A 90 -10.81 -5.87 7.63
C LEU A 90 -11.02 -4.37 7.82
N GLU A 91 -11.39 -3.98 9.04
CA GLU A 91 -11.50 -2.58 9.42
C GLU A 91 -10.13 -2.02 9.80
N LEU A 92 -9.83 -0.83 9.30
CA LEU A 92 -8.58 -0.12 9.45
C LEU A 92 -8.86 1.34 9.84
N ALA A 93 -8.04 1.91 10.71
CA ALA A 93 -8.08 3.32 11.03
C ALA A 93 -7.08 4.08 10.15
N ALA A 94 -7.47 5.25 9.64
CA ALA A 94 -6.51 6.15 9.00
C ALA A 94 -5.54 6.68 10.06
N ALA A 95 -4.25 6.67 9.74
CA ALA A 95 -3.22 7.23 10.60
C ALA A 95 -2.18 7.99 9.78
N GLN A 96 -1.49 8.92 10.44
CA GLN A 96 -0.33 9.62 9.90
C GLN A 96 0.83 9.44 10.88
N PRO A 97 1.49 8.27 10.85
CA PRO A 97 2.62 8.06 11.74
C PRO A 97 3.75 9.02 11.36
N ALA A 98 4.38 9.63 12.36
CA ALA A 98 5.55 10.49 12.14
C ALA A 98 6.73 9.71 11.50
N GLN A 99 6.81 8.41 11.81
CA GLN A 99 7.76 7.47 11.23
C GLN A 99 7.07 6.11 11.02
N LEU A 100 7.34 5.45 9.90
CA LEU A 100 6.83 4.10 9.66
C LEU A 100 7.45 3.12 10.67
N PRO A 101 6.71 2.07 11.10
CA PRO A 101 7.29 0.97 11.86
C PRO A 101 8.52 0.40 11.15
N ALA A 102 9.59 0.13 11.89
CA ALA A 102 10.87 -0.29 11.31
C ALA A 102 10.74 -1.55 10.42
N ALA A 103 9.94 -2.53 10.85
CA ALA A 103 9.68 -3.74 10.07
C ALA A 103 8.97 -3.43 8.73
N LEU A 104 8.01 -2.50 8.74
CA LEU A 104 7.34 -2.06 7.52
C LEU A 104 8.31 -1.33 6.58
N ALA A 105 9.11 -0.40 7.12
CA ALA A 105 10.10 0.33 6.33
C ALA A 105 11.10 -0.63 5.65
N GLN A 106 11.64 -1.60 6.41
CA GLN A 106 12.54 -2.62 5.87
C GLN A 106 11.87 -3.47 4.77
N ALA A 107 10.60 -3.88 4.99
CA ALA A 107 9.87 -4.66 4.00
C ALA A 107 9.61 -3.86 2.71
N ILE A 108 9.30 -2.56 2.82
CA ILE A 108 9.12 -1.68 1.65
C ILE A 108 10.44 -1.52 0.89
N GLU A 109 11.55 -1.29 1.60
CA GLU A 109 12.87 -1.19 0.96
C GLU A 109 13.23 -2.47 0.20
N ALA A 110 13.00 -3.64 0.82
CA ALA A 110 13.20 -4.93 0.18
C ALA A 110 12.31 -5.11 -1.07
N TYR A 111 11.02 -4.78 -0.97
CA TYR A 111 10.09 -4.80 -2.10
C TYR A 111 10.56 -3.91 -3.24
N LEU A 112 10.89 -2.64 -2.97
CA LEU A 112 11.32 -1.70 -4.00
C LEU A 112 12.65 -2.13 -4.66
N ALA A 113 13.54 -2.78 -3.91
CA ALA A 113 14.78 -3.33 -4.46
C ALA A 113 14.52 -4.42 -5.51
N THR A 114 13.46 -5.24 -5.35
CA THR A 114 13.05 -6.22 -6.36
C THR A 114 12.57 -5.59 -7.68
N LEU A 115 12.13 -4.33 -7.63
CA LEU A 115 11.65 -3.59 -8.80
C LEU A 115 12.77 -2.89 -9.57
N GLN A 116 14.01 -2.95 -9.09
CA GLN A 116 15.15 -2.37 -9.82
C GLN A 116 15.51 -3.23 -11.03
N PRO A 117 15.88 -2.60 -12.16
CA PRO A 117 16.37 -3.34 -13.31
C PRO A 117 17.67 -4.09 -12.94
N GLY A 118 17.65 -5.42 -13.09
CA GLY A 118 18.80 -6.29 -12.79
C GLY A 118 18.71 -7.08 -11.48
N SER A 119 17.63 -6.94 -10.71
CA SER A 119 17.41 -7.77 -9.51
C SER A 119 17.10 -9.23 -9.89
N PRO A 120 17.72 -10.24 -9.25
CA PRO A 120 17.37 -11.63 -9.47
C PRO A 120 15.91 -11.85 -9.04
N ARG A 121 15.12 -12.46 -9.94
CA ARG A 121 13.74 -12.86 -9.68
C ARG A 121 13.68 -14.11 -8.82
#